data_AF-A0AAJ1BB72-F1
#
_entry.id   AF-A0AAJ1BB72-F1
#
_cell.length_a   1.000
_cell.length_b   1.000
_cell.length_c   1.000
_cell.angle_alpha   90.00
_cell.angle_beta   90.00
_cell.angle_gamma   90.00
#
_symmetry.space_group_name_H-M   'P 1'
#
loop_
_entity.id
_entity.type
_entity.pdbx_description
1 polymer ?
#
loop_
_entity_poly.entity_id
_entity_poly.type
_entity_poly.pdbx_seq_one_letter_code
_entity_poly.pdbx_strand_id
1 'polypeptide(L)'
;LLWFFGIHGSHVYFEINEVYFKEFLHKNIQSVEVGMQPTEIVNTVFLNSVCDLGGAGSTLALVAAILLVSKNKSNRRIAKFGFIPSLFNVNEILLFGMPIVFNPVF
;
A
#
# COMPACT_ATOMS: atom_id res chain seq x y z
N LEU A 1 0.23 -9.68 7.50
CA LEU A 1 -0.20 -10.37 8.75
C LEU A 1 -0.92 -9.44 9.72
N LEU A 2 -0.32 -8.33 10.17
CA LEU A 2 -0.95 -7.46 11.17
C LEU A 2 -2.35 -6.95 10.76
N TRP A 3 -2.48 -6.48 9.51
CA TRP A 3 -3.75 -6.05 8.94
C TRP A 3 -4.82 -7.15 8.89
N PHE A 4 -4.42 -8.42 8.78
CA PHE A 4 -5.37 -9.55 8.85
C PHE A 4 -6.04 -9.61 10.23
N PHE A 5 -5.33 -9.26 11.29
CA PHE A 5 -5.85 -9.18 12.66
C PHE A 5 -6.43 -7.80 13.01
N GLY A 6 -6.59 -6.90 12.04
CA GLY A 6 -7.07 -5.53 12.26
C GLY A 6 -6.05 -4.60 12.92
N ILE A 7 -4.78 -5.01 13.01
CA ILE A 7 -3.69 -4.20 13.55
C ILE A 7 -3.04 -3.42 12.40
N HIS A 8 -2.91 -2.11 12.57
CA HIS A 8 -2.37 -1.23 11.53
C HIS A 8 -0.87 -1.46 11.30
N GLY A 9 -0.54 -2.32 10.34
CA GLY A 9 0.82 -2.82 10.16
C GLY A 9 1.87 -1.75 9.93
N SER A 10 1.56 -0.73 9.11
CA SER A 10 2.50 0.36 8.80
C SER A 10 2.87 1.25 9.98
N HIS A 11 2.04 1.30 11.03
CA HIS A 11 2.42 1.98 12.27
C HIS A 11 3.35 1.11 13.12
N VAL A 12 3.16 -0.21 13.10
CA VAL A 12 3.97 -1.14 13.90
C VAL A 12 5.40 -1.24 13.39
N TYR A 13 5.63 -1.25 12.07
CA TYR A 13 6.99 -1.27 11.51
C TYR A 13 7.54 0.12 11.15
N PHE A 14 6.85 1.19 11.52
CA PHE A 14 7.20 2.57 11.14
C PHE A 14 8.65 2.93 11.46
N GLU A 15 9.13 2.60 12.66
CA GLU A 15 10.51 2.87 13.08
C GLU A 15 11.55 2.16 12.20
N ILE A 16 11.26 0.93 11.76
CA ILE A 16 12.14 0.19 10.84
C ILE A 16 12.20 0.90 9.48
N ASN A 17 11.06 1.42 9.00
CA ASN A 17 11.01 2.16 7.74
C ASN A 17 11.82 3.46 7.80
N GLU A 18 11.64 4.23 8.87
CA GLU A 18 12.37 5.49 9.05
C GLU A 18 13.88 5.28 9.24
N VAL A 19 14.31 4.25 9.96
CA VAL A 19 15.75 4.03 10.23
C VAL A 19 16.48 3.46 9.02
N TYR A 20 15.91 2.48 8.32
CA TYR A 20 16.62 1.75 7.27
C TYR A 20 16.25 2.22 5.86
N PHE A 21 14.96 2.16 5.51
CA PHE A 21 14.53 2.37 4.12
C PHE A 21 14.60 3.84 3.69
N LYS A 22 14.50 4.78 4.64
CA LYS A 22 14.68 6.20 4.37
C LYS A 22 16.15 6.57 4.18
N GLU A 23 17.04 5.96 4.95
CA GLU A 23 18.48 6.11 4.77
C GLU A 23 18.92 5.58 3.40
N PHE A 24 18.35 4.46 2.95
CA PHE A 24 18.58 3.93 1.60
C PHE A 24 18.12 4.88 0.50
N LEU A 25 16.99 5.55 0.69
CA LEU A 25 16.55 6.62 -0.23
C LEU A 25 17.57 7.76 -0.24
N HIS A 26 18.08 8.18 0.91
CA HIS A 26 19.06 9.26 1.00
C HIS A 26 20.37 8.92 0.27
N LYS A 27 20.89 7.71 0.44
CA LYS A 27 22.08 7.21 -0.29
C LYS A 27 21.89 7.24 -1.80
N ASN A 28 20.71 6.84 -2.28
CA ASN A 28 20.39 6.92 -3.70
C ASN A 28 20.34 8.37 -4.20
N ILE A 29 19.74 9.29 -3.44
CA ILE A 29 19.70 10.71 -3.78
C ILE A 29 21.12 11.26 -3.92
N GLN A 30 21.98 11.04 -2.93
CA GLN A 30 23.39 11.48 -2.96
C GLN A 30 24.17 10.89 -4.14
N SER A 31 23.95 9.60 -4.45
CA SER A 31 24.60 8.95 -5.59
C SER A 31 24.19 9.60 -6.92
N VAL A 32 22.89 9.87 -7.10
CA VAL A 32 22.36 10.52 -8.30
C VAL A 32 22.88 11.96 -8.43
N GLU A 33 23.01 12.70 -7.32
CA GLU A 33 23.53 14.08 -7.30
C GLU A 33 24.99 14.17 -7.82
N VAL A 34 25.80 13.13 -7.60
CA VAL A 34 27.18 13.05 -8.13
C VAL A 34 27.28 12.29 -9.46
N GLY A 35 26.15 12.01 -10.13
CA GLY A 35 26.09 11.34 -11.43
C GLY A 35 26.30 9.82 -11.38
N MET A 36 26.26 9.21 -10.20
CA MET A 36 26.37 7.76 -10.00
C MET A 36 24.99 7.10 -10.07
N GLN A 37 24.97 5.79 -10.32
CA GLN A 37 23.73 5.01 -10.36
C GLN A 37 23.24 4.68 -8.94
N PRO A 38 21.94 4.80 -8.64
CA PRO A 38 21.38 4.37 -7.36
C PRO A 38 21.38 2.84 -7.24
N THR A 39 21.79 2.32 -6.09
CA THR A 39 21.93 0.87 -5.85
C THR A 39 20.89 0.31 -4.88
N GLU A 40 20.30 1.15 -4.03
CA GLU A 40 19.36 0.70 -3.00
C GLU A 40 17.94 0.60 -3.56
N ILE A 41 17.63 -0.53 -4.19
CA ILE A 41 16.33 -0.76 -4.85
C ILE A 41 15.18 -0.68 -3.85
N VAL A 42 15.32 -1.35 -2.69
CA VAL A 42 14.29 -1.36 -1.65
C VAL A 42 14.51 -0.18 -0.72
N ASN A 43 13.76 0.89 -0.95
CA ASN A 43 13.77 2.11 -0.14
C ASN A 43 12.34 2.58 0.13
N THR A 44 12.16 3.66 0.90
CA THR A 44 10.83 4.15 1.28
C THR A 44 9.94 4.49 0.09
N VAL A 45 10.49 5.00 -1.02
CA VAL A 45 9.71 5.29 -2.23
C VAL A 45 9.24 3.99 -2.88
N PHE A 46 10.12 2.99 -2.99
CA PHE A 46 9.74 1.67 -3.52
C PHE A 46 8.61 1.04 -2.70
N LEU A 47 8.71 1.05 -1.37
CA LEU A 47 7.67 0.50 -0.50
C LEU A 47 6.34 1.23 -0.67
N ASN A 48 6.35 2.56 -0.65
CA ASN A 48 5.12 3.36 -0.71
C ASN A 48 4.45 3.37 -2.09
N SER A 49 5.23 3.31 -3.17
CA SER A 49 4.72 3.44 -4.54
C SER A 49 4.46 2.11 -5.23
N VAL A 50 5.14 1.03 -4.80
CA VAL A 50 5.02 -0.30 -5.43
C VAL A 50 4.33 -1.27 -4.49
N CYS A 51 4.82 -1.45 -3.27
CA CYS A 51 4.27 -2.45 -2.33
C CYS A 51 2.91 -2.02 -1.77
N ASP A 52 2.83 -0.77 -1.31
CA ASP A 52 1.65 -0.19 -0.67
C ASP A 52 0.80 0.64 -1.66
N LEU A 53 0.77 0.23 -2.94
CA LEU A 53 0.02 0.92 -3.98
C LEU A 53 -1.49 0.93 -3.68
N GLY A 54 -1.96 2.07 -3.25
CA GLY A 54 -3.33 2.27 -2.80
C GLY A 54 -3.62 1.88 -1.38
N GLY A 55 -2.59 1.72 -0.56
CA GLY A 55 -2.65 1.34 0.85
C GLY A 55 -2.10 -0.07 1.09
N ALA A 56 -2.43 -0.64 2.24
CA ALA A 56 -1.96 -1.98 2.60
C ALA A 56 -2.36 -3.05 1.57
N GLY A 57 -1.37 -3.73 0.98
CA GLY A 57 -1.60 -4.89 0.11
C GLY A 57 -1.99 -4.54 -1.33
N SER A 58 -1.53 -3.40 -1.86
CA SER A 58 -1.79 -2.98 -3.24
C SER A 58 -3.29 -2.82 -3.58
N THR A 59 -4.09 -2.29 -2.65
CA THR A 59 -5.56 -2.25 -2.77
C THR A 59 -6.10 -1.44 -3.94
N LEU A 60 -5.32 -0.55 -4.56
CA LEU A 60 -5.76 0.14 -5.78
C LEU A 60 -5.99 -0.86 -6.93
N ALA A 61 -5.15 -1.89 -7.03
CA ALA A 61 -5.32 -2.96 -8.01
C ALA A 61 -6.59 -3.76 -7.74
N LEU A 62 -6.91 -4.03 -6.47
CA LEU A 62 -8.15 -4.69 -6.07
C LEU A 62 -9.38 -3.85 -6.44
N VAL A 63 -9.35 -2.53 -6.20
CA VAL A 63 -10.43 -1.62 -6.61
C VAL A 63 -10.65 -1.69 -8.12
N ALA A 64 -9.58 -1.61 -8.90
CA ALA A 64 -9.66 -1.73 -10.35
C ALA A 64 -10.28 -3.06 -10.77
N ALA A 65 -9.83 -4.18 -10.19
CA ALA A 65 -10.36 -5.51 -10.47
C ALA A 65 -11.86 -5.62 -10.15
N ILE A 66 -12.32 -5.10 -9.00
CA ILE A 66 -13.73 -5.10 -8.61
C ILE A 66 -14.58 -4.27 -9.59
N LEU A 67 -14.11 -3.08 -9.97
CA LEU A 67 -14.85 -2.19 -10.87
C LEU A 67 -14.95 -2.76 -12.29
N LEU A 68 -13.91 -3.48 -12.76
CA LEU A 68 -13.86 -4.09 -14.07
C LEU A 68 -14.66 -5.40 -14.15
N VAL A 69 -14.54 -6.29 -13.17
CA VAL A 69 -15.01 -7.69 -13.29
C VAL A 69 -16.21 -8.01 -12.40
N SER A 70 -16.29 -7.46 -11.19
CA SER A 70 -17.30 -7.89 -10.22
C SER A 70 -18.71 -7.43 -10.61
N LYS A 71 -19.70 -8.32 -10.50
CA LYS A 71 -21.14 -7.98 -10.65
C LYS A 71 -21.83 -7.72 -9.31
N ASN A 72 -21.15 -7.95 -8.18
CA ASN A 72 -21.73 -7.77 -6.85
C ASN A 72 -21.91 -6.28 -6.54
N LYS A 73 -23.16 -5.84 -6.37
CA LYS A 73 -23.50 -4.43 -6.12
C LYS A 73 -22.86 -3.88 -4.84
N SER A 74 -22.73 -4.69 -3.79
CA SER A 74 -22.11 -4.29 -2.53
C SER A 74 -20.62 -4.02 -2.71
N ASN A 75 -19.88 -4.98 -3.26
CA ASN A 75 -18.44 -4.83 -3.47
C ASN A 75 -18.13 -3.67 -4.42
N ARG A 76 -18.90 -3.51 -5.51
CA ARG A 76 -18.75 -2.37 -6.42
C ARG A 76 -19.00 -1.04 -5.72
N ARG A 77 -19.99 -0.97 -4.81
CA ARG A 77 -20.30 0.25 -4.05
C ARG A 77 -19.14 0.59 -3.11
N ILE A 78 -18.62 -0.39 -2.38
CA ILE A 78 -17.45 -0.19 -1.50
C ILE A 78 -16.22 0.23 -2.31
N ALA A 79 -15.94 -0.43 -3.43
CA ALA A 79 -14.82 -0.07 -4.32
C ALA A 79 -14.94 1.35 -4.89
N LYS A 80 -16.15 1.82 -5.22
CA LYS A 80 -16.37 3.22 -5.64
C LYS A 80 -16.06 4.22 -4.52
N PHE A 81 -16.47 3.93 -3.29
CA PHE A 81 -16.17 4.80 -2.14
C PHE A 81 -14.68 4.76 -1.77
N GLY A 82 -14.05 3.59 -1.87
CA GLY A 82 -12.62 3.39 -1.57
C GLY A 82 -11.69 3.89 -2.67
N PHE A 83 -12.16 4.09 -3.91
CA PHE A 83 -11.30 4.47 -5.04
C PHE A 83 -10.55 5.78 -4.78
N ILE A 84 -11.23 6.85 -4.38
CA ILE A 84 -10.59 8.16 -4.18
C ILE A 84 -9.55 8.08 -3.06
N PRO A 85 -9.85 7.59 -1.84
CA PRO A 85 -8.84 7.40 -0.80
C PRO A 85 -7.66 6.54 -1.25
N SER A 86 -7.91 5.47 -2.01
CA SER A 86 -6.85 4.58 -2.49
C SER A 86 -5.95 5.23 -3.55
N LEU A 87 -6.34 6.33 -4.21
CA LEU A 87 -5.38 7.10 -5.02
C LEU A 87 -4.31 7.80 -4.16
N PHE A 88 -4.59 7.99 -2.87
CA PHE A 88 -3.71 8.61 -1.90
C PHE A 88 -3.16 7.60 -0.87
N ASN A 89 -3.14 6.31 -1.23
CA ASN A 89 -2.70 5.21 -0.36
C ASN A 89 -3.49 5.03 0.95
N VAL A 90 -4.75 5.49 0.99
CA VAL A 90 -5.67 5.29 2.12
C VAL A 90 -6.71 4.22 1.75
N ASN A 91 -6.86 3.18 2.57
CA ASN A 91 -7.64 1.99 2.18
C ASN A 91 -8.52 1.36 3.26
N GLU A 92 -8.76 2.05 4.37
CA GLU A 92 -9.57 1.59 5.50
C GLU A 92 -11.01 1.31 5.08
N ILE A 93 -11.57 2.09 4.14
CA ILE A 93 -12.89 1.84 3.56
C ILE A 93 -12.95 0.46 2.90
N LEU A 94 -11.85 0.02 2.27
CA LEU A 94 -11.77 -1.29 1.64
C LEU A 94 -11.53 -2.38 2.68
N LEU A 95 -10.56 -2.19 3.58
CA LEU A 95 -10.18 -3.18 4.58
C LEU A 95 -11.31 -3.52 5.54
N PHE A 96 -12.07 -2.51 5.99
CA PHE A 96 -13.19 -2.70 6.93
C PHE A 96 -14.55 -2.77 6.23
N GLY A 97 -14.70 -2.15 5.06
CA GLY A 97 -15.95 -2.21 4.30
C GLY A 97 -16.13 -3.53 3.56
N MET A 98 -15.05 -4.18 3.14
CA MET A 98 -15.06 -5.55 2.66
C MET A 98 -14.59 -6.49 3.77
N PRO A 99 -14.98 -7.77 3.76
CA PRO A 99 -14.48 -8.73 4.72
C PRO A 99 -13.05 -9.15 4.32
N ILE A 100 -12.08 -8.21 4.36
CA ILE A 100 -10.66 -8.51 4.16
C ILE A 100 -10.03 -8.87 5.50
N VAL A 101 -10.29 -8.05 6.53
CA VAL A 101 -9.84 -8.34 7.89
C VAL A 101 -10.48 -9.64 8.39
N PHE A 102 -9.68 -10.52 8.99
CA PHE A 102 -10.05 -11.86 9.47
C PHE A 102 -10.57 -12.85 8.41
N ASN A 103 -10.51 -12.52 7.12
CA ASN A 103 -11.01 -13.41 6.08
C ASN A 103 -9.84 -14.11 5.36
N PRO A 104 -9.71 -15.45 5.49
CA PRO A 104 -8.61 -16.19 4.89
C PRO A 104 -8.76 -16.40 3.37
N VAL A 105 -9.91 -16.01 2.78
CA VAL A 105 -10.18 -16.14 1.35
C VAL A 105 -9.77 -14.88 0.57
N PHE A 106 -9.71 -13.72 1.24
CA PHE A 106 -9.30 -12.46 0.63
C PHE A 106 -7.78 -12.27 0.62
#